data_AF-A0A166AP50-F1
#
_entry.id   AF-A0A166AP50-F1
#
_cell.length_a   1.000
_cell.length_b   1.000
_cell.length_c   1.000
_cell.angle_alpha   90.00
_cell.angle_beta   90.00
_cell.angle_gamma   90.00
#
_symmetry.space_group_name_H-M   'P 1'
#
loop_
_entity.id
_entity.type
_entity.pdbx_description
1 polymer ?
#
loop_
_entity_poly.entity_id
_entity_poly.type
_entity_poly.pdbx_seq_one_letter_code
_entity_poly.pdbx_strand_id
1 'polypeptide(L)'
;MIYFPPQTGDVRSLLPALGPVAGRGHLPPRKNEDISLLTLARALQAGYTLSSPRVDQPRRKLGTSNQEYAPADIDDDPVDDITRVGDVVKIVVSAEQDTPLALKRCLQSGFLTPLSLSGIVTPDRIEHDMSLAHRNMLWEEQYAPFQATRGQLMQDEKHDLMNAEHVAKSRVRAENASPTLDGLQAEAARGDGHRLPRIRRSLFSLVFSLSHHRRGNTDPLHHLRAWIQNRTLPGGGSRAGELG
;
A
#
# COMPACT_ATOMS: atom_id res chain seq x y z
N MET A 1 -21.64 -5.88 -0.54
CA MET A 1 -20.55 -6.85 -0.80
C MET A 1 -20.39 -7.74 0.43
N ILE A 2 -20.22 -9.05 0.25
CA ILE A 2 -20.24 -10.04 1.36
C ILE A 2 -18.81 -10.20 1.92
N TYR A 3 -18.68 -10.19 3.26
CA TYR A 3 -17.43 -10.50 3.96
C TYR A 3 -17.44 -11.97 4.41
N PHE A 4 -16.39 -12.70 4.09
CA PHE A 4 -16.19 -14.07 4.52
C PHE A 4 -15.21 -14.11 5.71
N PRO A 5 -15.65 -14.52 6.91
CA PRO A 5 -14.74 -14.70 8.03
C PRO A 5 -13.75 -15.83 7.69
N PRO A 6 -12.46 -15.68 8.01
CA PRO A 6 -11.49 -16.71 7.63
C PRO A 6 -11.68 -18.01 8.41
N GLN A 7 -11.39 -19.10 7.72
CA GLN A 7 -11.62 -20.47 8.15
C GLN A 7 -10.35 -21.08 8.74
N THR A 8 -10.51 -22.17 9.49
CA THR A 8 -9.36 -22.95 9.97
C THR A 8 -8.56 -23.47 8.78
N GLY A 9 -7.27 -23.11 8.72
CA GLY A 9 -6.37 -23.46 7.61
C GLY A 9 -6.08 -22.32 6.63
N ASP A 10 -6.78 -21.18 6.73
CA ASP A 10 -6.49 -20.02 5.90
C ASP A 10 -5.17 -19.35 6.32
N VAL A 11 -4.24 -19.20 5.37
CA VAL A 11 -3.02 -18.40 5.57
C VAL A 11 -3.37 -16.92 5.45
N ARG A 12 -3.16 -16.14 6.51
CA ARG A 12 -3.39 -14.68 6.46
C ARG A 12 -2.08 -13.92 6.27
N SER A 13 -2.13 -12.85 5.48
CA SER A 13 -1.03 -11.89 5.42
C SER A 13 -1.00 -11.02 6.68
N LEU A 14 0.20 -10.65 7.15
CA LEU A 14 0.38 -9.60 8.16
C LEU A 14 0.03 -8.21 7.63
N LEU A 15 -0.03 -8.04 6.31
CA LEU A 15 -0.38 -6.76 5.68
C LEU A 15 -1.85 -6.43 5.92
N PRO A 16 -2.16 -5.34 6.63
CA PRO A 16 -3.55 -4.97 6.91
C PRO A 16 -4.36 -4.68 5.66
N ALA A 17 -3.67 -4.38 4.55
CA ALA A 17 -4.31 -4.14 3.29
C ALA A 17 -4.86 -5.41 2.61
N LEU A 18 -4.20 -6.54 2.79
CA LEU A 18 -4.55 -7.76 2.08
C LEU A 18 -5.67 -8.53 2.76
N GLY A 19 -5.82 -8.40 4.07
CA GLY A 19 -6.90 -9.05 4.83
C GLY A 19 -8.30 -8.69 4.31
N PRO A 20 -8.67 -7.40 4.20
CA PRO A 20 -9.97 -7.02 3.66
C PRO A 20 -10.17 -7.46 2.22
N VAL A 21 -9.12 -7.37 1.39
CA VAL A 21 -9.15 -7.77 -0.02
C VAL A 21 -9.40 -9.27 -0.16
N ALA A 22 -8.72 -10.09 0.64
CA ALA A 22 -8.92 -11.54 0.70
C ALA A 22 -10.30 -11.91 1.25
N GLY A 23 -10.72 -11.33 2.38
CA GLY A 23 -12.03 -11.61 3.00
C GLY A 23 -13.23 -11.18 2.13
N ARG A 24 -12.97 -10.38 1.10
CA ARG A 24 -13.92 -9.93 0.09
C ARG A 24 -13.93 -10.80 -1.18
N GLY A 25 -13.08 -11.83 -1.24
CA GLY A 25 -12.97 -12.74 -2.38
C GLY A 25 -12.21 -12.17 -3.58
N HIS A 26 -11.47 -11.07 -3.42
CA HIS A 26 -10.64 -10.54 -4.50
C HIS A 26 -9.32 -11.31 -4.67
N LEU A 27 -8.90 -12.06 -3.64
CA LEU A 27 -7.78 -12.99 -3.73
C LEU A 27 -8.29 -14.45 -3.75
N PRO A 28 -7.54 -15.37 -4.37
CA PRO A 28 -7.93 -16.79 -4.45
C PRO A 28 -8.18 -17.39 -3.05
N PRO A 29 -9.32 -18.04 -2.82
CA PRO A 29 -9.89 -18.17 -1.47
C PRO A 29 -9.27 -19.22 -0.54
N ARG A 30 -8.23 -20.00 -0.91
CA ARG A 30 -7.98 -21.25 -0.15
C ARG A 30 -6.56 -21.65 0.19
N LYS A 31 -5.55 -21.02 -0.41
CA LYS A 31 -4.15 -21.28 0.02
C LYS A 31 -3.33 -20.02 0.15
N ASN A 32 -3.73 -18.92 -0.52
CA ASN A 32 -2.92 -17.71 -0.59
C ASN A 32 -1.46 -17.99 -1.04
N GLU A 33 -1.31 -19.12 -1.72
CA GLU A 33 -0.14 -19.58 -2.44
C GLU A 33 -0.37 -19.22 -3.90
N ASP A 34 0.73 -19.06 -4.62
CA ASP A 34 0.75 -18.79 -6.04
C ASP A 34 0.00 -17.54 -6.54
N ILE A 35 -0.02 -16.47 -5.74
CA ILE A 35 -0.63 -15.20 -6.14
C ILE A 35 0.33 -14.48 -7.09
N SER A 36 0.00 -14.44 -8.37
CA SER A 36 0.77 -13.60 -9.31
C SER A 36 0.71 -12.12 -8.87
N LEU A 37 1.80 -11.37 -9.13
CA LEU A 37 1.82 -9.92 -8.88
C LEU A 37 0.66 -9.18 -9.55
N LEU A 38 0.26 -9.62 -10.74
CA LEU A 38 -0.88 -9.05 -11.46
C LEU A 38 -2.21 -9.33 -10.73
N THR A 39 -2.39 -10.55 -10.22
CA THR A 39 -3.55 -10.92 -9.38
C THR A 39 -3.60 -10.04 -8.13
N LEU A 40 -2.45 -9.86 -7.46
CA LEU A 40 -2.34 -9.01 -6.28
C LEU A 40 -2.68 -7.56 -6.58
N ALA A 41 -2.13 -7.00 -7.67
CA ALA A 41 -2.39 -5.63 -8.10
C ALA A 41 -3.88 -5.41 -8.43
N ARG A 42 -4.50 -6.31 -9.20
CA ARG A 42 -5.93 -6.26 -9.52
C ARG A 42 -6.81 -6.39 -8.28
N ALA A 43 -6.42 -7.25 -7.35
CA ALA A 43 -7.15 -7.44 -6.11
C ALA A 43 -7.10 -6.18 -5.22
N LEU A 44 -5.93 -5.56 -5.09
CA LEU A 44 -5.78 -4.27 -4.41
C LEU A 44 -6.61 -3.18 -5.10
N GLN A 45 -6.54 -3.10 -6.43
CA GLN A 45 -7.30 -2.14 -7.21
C GLN A 45 -8.81 -2.29 -6.98
N ALA A 46 -9.33 -3.52 -7.06
CA ALA A 46 -10.73 -3.83 -6.85
C ALA A 46 -11.18 -3.57 -5.40
N GLY A 47 -10.38 -4.01 -4.43
CA GLY A 47 -10.73 -3.92 -3.01
C GLY A 47 -10.70 -2.50 -2.45
N TYR A 48 -9.81 -1.65 -2.98
CA TYR A 48 -9.64 -0.26 -2.57
C TYR A 48 -10.29 0.76 -3.52
N THR A 49 -11.00 0.30 -4.55
CA THR A 49 -11.60 1.16 -5.58
C THR A 49 -10.59 2.12 -6.22
N LEU A 50 -9.36 1.65 -6.43
CA LEU A 50 -8.34 2.43 -7.11
C LEU A 50 -8.75 2.55 -8.58
N SER A 51 -8.76 3.77 -9.11
CA SER A 51 -9.06 4.00 -10.51
C SER A 51 -8.00 3.30 -11.37
N SER A 52 -8.42 2.69 -12.48
CA SER A 52 -7.44 2.25 -13.48
C SER A 52 -6.66 3.48 -13.92
N PRO A 53 -5.33 3.38 -14.08
CA PRO A 53 -4.57 4.47 -14.68
C PRO A 53 -5.25 4.84 -15.99
N ARG A 54 -5.62 6.12 -16.12
CA ARG A 54 -6.12 6.62 -17.40
C ARG A 54 -4.99 6.46 -18.39
N VAL A 55 -5.21 5.65 -19.42
CA VAL A 55 -4.36 5.69 -20.60
C VAL A 55 -4.65 7.03 -21.23
N ASP A 56 -3.77 8.01 -20.99
CA ASP A 56 -3.86 9.30 -21.63
C ASP A 56 -3.94 9.06 -23.14
N GLN A 57 -5.10 9.35 -23.72
CA GLN A 57 -5.19 9.44 -25.16
C GLN A 57 -4.21 10.52 -25.61
N PRO A 58 -3.43 10.29 -26.69
CA PRO A 58 -2.48 11.27 -27.17
C PRO A 58 -3.19 12.60 -27.33
N ARG A 59 -2.80 13.60 -26.51
CA ARG A 59 -3.31 14.97 -26.61
C ARG A 59 -3.14 15.38 -28.06
N ARG A 60 -4.25 15.48 -28.80
CA ARG A 60 -4.26 16.13 -30.11
C ARG A 60 -3.67 17.51 -29.88
N LYS A 61 -2.51 17.77 -30.47
CA LYS A 61 -1.90 19.10 -30.49
C LYS A 61 -2.91 20.02 -31.20
N LEU A 62 -3.72 20.74 -30.43
CA LEU A 62 -4.48 21.86 -30.97
C LEU A 62 -3.45 22.93 -31.35
N GLY A 63 -3.58 23.45 -32.58
CA GLY A 63 -2.60 24.32 -33.20
C GLY A 63 -2.27 25.54 -32.35
N THR A 64 -1.00 25.88 -32.35
CA THR A 64 -0.43 27.09 -31.75
C THR A 64 -0.92 28.32 -32.52
N SER A 65 -1.80 29.13 -31.92
CA SER A 65 -1.93 30.55 -32.25
C SER A 65 -1.13 31.37 -31.26
N ASN A 66 -0.25 32.22 -31.77
CA ASN A 66 0.61 33.14 -31.02
C ASN A 66 -0.22 33.98 -30.04
N GLN A 67 0.08 33.88 -28.75
CA GLN A 67 -0.39 34.84 -27.77
C GLN A 67 0.76 35.29 -26.87
N GLU A 68 0.81 36.60 -26.72
CA GLU A 68 1.81 37.48 -26.15
C GLU A 68 2.00 37.25 -24.64
N TYR A 69 3.26 37.29 -24.20
CA TYR A 69 3.67 37.05 -22.81
C TYR A 69 3.17 38.15 -21.86
N ALA A 70 2.39 37.77 -20.86
CA ALA A 70 2.21 38.53 -19.61
C ALA A 70 2.92 37.78 -18.45
N PRO A 71 3.43 38.48 -17.43
CA PRO A 71 4.21 37.88 -16.35
C PRO A 71 3.33 36.98 -15.46
N ALA A 72 3.86 35.78 -15.17
CA ALA A 72 3.18 34.72 -14.44
C ALA A 72 3.10 35.02 -12.93
N ASP A 73 1.87 35.00 -12.41
CA ASP A 73 1.60 34.71 -11.00
C ASP A 73 1.95 33.23 -10.75
N ILE A 74 2.71 32.98 -9.68
CA ILE A 74 3.05 31.62 -9.24
C ILE A 74 1.83 31.08 -8.49
N ASP A 75 0.93 30.42 -9.22
CA ASP A 75 -0.05 29.52 -8.63
C ASP A 75 0.65 28.19 -8.31
N ASP A 76 0.67 27.83 -7.02
CA ASP A 76 1.07 26.50 -6.53
C ASP A 76 0.06 25.46 -7.06
N ASP A 77 0.33 24.92 -8.24
CA ASP A 77 -0.41 23.79 -8.80
C ASP A 77 -0.28 22.58 -7.86
N PRO A 78 -1.38 22.01 -7.35
CA PRO A 78 -1.32 20.79 -6.56
C PRO A 78 -0.79 19.64 -7.43
N VAL A 79 0.42 19.19 -7.12
CA VAL A 79 1.05 18.04 -7.78
C VAL A 79 0.15 16.80 -7.63
N ASP A 80 -0.36 16.31 -8.77
CA ASP A 80 -1.34 15.23 -8.85
C ASP A 80 -0.68 13.84 -8.61
N ASP A 81 -0.58 13.46 -7.34
CA ASP A 81 0.07 12.21 -6.87
C ASP A 81 -0.73 10.93 -7.23
N ILE A 82 -1.98 11.02 -7.71
CA ILE A 82 -2.77 9.88 -8.26
C ILE A 82 -2.01 9.20 -9.40
N THR A 83 -1.30 10.00 -10.20
CA THR A 83 -0.51 9.55 -11.35
C THR A 83 0.52 8.48 -10.97
N ARG A 84 1.09 8.57 -9.76
CA ARG A 84 2.21 7.72 -9.33
C ARG A 84 1.82 6.30 -8.88
N VAL A 85 0.59 6.08 -8.41
CA VAL A 85 0.09 4.72 -8.08
C VAL A 85 -0.32 3.99 -9.35
N GLY A 86 -0.98 4.74 -10.25
CA GLY A 86 -1.17 4.32 -11.62
C GLY A 86 0.14 3.90 -12.26
N ASP A 87 1.24 4.62 -12.01
CA ASP A 87 2.56 4.29 -12.53
C ASP A 87 3.17 2.99 -11.98
N VAL A 88 2.94 2.59 -10.73
CA VAL A 88 3.45 1.29 -10.22
C VAL A 88 2.67 0.13 -10.83
N VAL A 89 1.34 0.24 -10.90
CA VAL A 89 0.51 -0.75 -11.60
C VAL A 89 0.83 -0.76 -13.10
N LYS A 90 1.07 0.41 -13.71
CA LYS A 90 1.51 0.56 -15.09
C LYS A 90 2.90 0.00 -15.31
N ILE A 91 3.84 0.10 -14.37
CA ILE A 91 5.16 -0.55 -14.49
C ILE A 91 4.99 -2.07 -14.48
N VAL A 92 4.15 -2.61 -13.60
CA VAL A 92 3.89 -4.07 -13.53
C VAL A 92 3.11 -4.56 -14.76
N VAL A 93 2.11 -3.81 -15.23
CA VAL A 93 1.24 -4.18 -16.36
C VAL A 93 1.91 -3.91 -17.72
N SER A 94 2.66 -2.80 -17.88
CA SER A 94 3.37 -2.47 -19.12
C SER A 94 4.66 -3.27 -19.30
N ALA A 95 5.31 -3.75 -18.23
CA ALA A 95 6.44 -4.68 -18.33
C ALA A 95 6.06 -6.04 -18.95
N GLU A 96 4.77 -6.40 -18.88
CA GLU A 96 4.22 -7.61 -19.51
C GLU A 96 3.90 -7.40 -21.01
N GLN A 97 3.62 -6.15 -21.43
CA GLN A 97 3.10 -5.86 -22.76
C GLN A 97 4.17 -5.44 -23.79
N ASP A 98 5.31 -4.81 -23.40
CA ASP A 98 6.14 -4.10 -24.41
C ASP A 98 7.67 -4.30 -24.39
N THR A 99 8.28 -5.09 -23.50
CA THR A 99 9.75 -5.31 -23.60
C THR A 99 10.21 -6.72 -23.19
N PRO A 100 10.71 -7.54 -24.14
CA PRO A 100 11.29 -8.87 -23.86
C PRO A 100 12.43 -8.83 -22.84
N LEU A 101 13.14 -7.70 -22.72
CA LEU A 101 14.32 -7.56 -21.85
C LEU A 101 13.96 -7.25 -20.38
N ALA A 102 12.91 -6.45 -20.14
CA ALA A 102 12.42 -6.18 -18.78
C ALA A 102 11.73 -7.41 -18.20
N LEU A 103 10.92 -8.10 -19.03
CA LEU A 103 10.31 -9.37 -18.68
C LEU A 103 11.38 -10.43 -18.36
N LYS A 104 12.43 -10.54 -19.18
CA LYS A 104 13.55 -11.49 -18.94
C LYS A 104 14.31 -11.20 -17.64
N ARG A 105 14.53 -9.92 -17.29
CA ARG A 105 15.14 -9.53 -16.01
C ARG A 105 14.22 -9.81 -14.81
N CYS A 106 12.91 -9.62 -14.96
CA CYS A 106 11.92 -9.97 -13.94
C CYS A 106 11.80 -11.50 -13.75
N LEU A 107 11.88 -12.27 -14.83
CA LEU A 107 11.94 -13.73 -14.78
C LEU A 107 13.22 -14.21 -14.07
N GLN A 108 14.38 -13.64 -14.42
CA GLN A 108 15.68 -14.01 -13.83
C GLN A 108 15.84 -13.61 -12.37
N SER A 109 15.19 -12.54 -11.91
CA SER A 109 15.20 -12.12 -10.51
C SER A 109 14.18 -12.86 -9.64
N GLY A 110 13.41 -13.78 -10.22
CA GLY A 110 12.29 -14.45 -9.54
C GLY A 110 11.12 -13.51 -9.25
N PHE A 111 11.06 -12.30 -9.83
CA PHE A 111 9.99 -11.33 -9.61
C PHE A 111 8.62 -11.83 -10.10
N LEU A 112 8.61 -12.72 -11.09
CA LEU A 112 7.41 -13.41 -11.57
C LEU A 112 7.17 -14.76 -10.89
N THR A 113 7.94 -15.09 -9.85
CA THR A 113 7.55 -16.23 -9.02
C THR A 113 6.23 -15.89 -8.35
N PRO A 114 5.26 -16.81 -8.41
CA PRO A 114 4.00 -16.61 -7.72
C PRO A 114 4.25 -16.28 -6.23
N LEU A 115 3.67 -15.19 -5.75
CA LEU A 115 3.82 -14.77 -4.36
C LEU A 115 2.94 -15.63 -3.47
N SER A 116 3.52 -16.23 -2.45
CA SER A 116 2.75 -16.72 -1.31
C SER A 116 2.61 -15.61 -0.29
N LEU A 117 1.41 -15.43 0.30
CA LEU A 117 1.23 -14.52 1.44
C LEU A 117 2.09 -14.94 2.63
N SER A 118 2.42 -16.24 2.77
CA SER A 118 3.38 -16.71 3.78
C SER A 118 4.81 -16.22 3.50
N GLY A 119 5.16 -16.01 2.22
CA GLY A 119 6.45 -15.47 1.81
C GLY A 119 6.60 -13.98 2.11
N ILE A 120 5.49 -13.24 2.22
CA ILE A 120 5.50 -11.82 2.61
C ILE A 120 5.83 -11.65 4.09
N VAL A 121 5.38 -12.59 4.92
CA VAL A 121 5.54 -12.56 6.38
C VAL A 121 6.85 -13.20 6.85
N THR A 122 7.65 -13.71 5.91
CA THR A 122 8.98 -14.23 6.22
C THR A 122 9.88 -13.06 6.61
N PRO A 123 10.56 -13.12 7.77
CA PRO A 123 11.48 -12.08 8.20
C PRO A 123 12.56 -11.82 7.13
N ASP A 124 13.06 -10.58 7.11
CA ASP A 124 14.13 -10.10 6.21
C ASP A 124 13.80 -10.13 4.71
N ARG A 125 12.52 -10.35 4.34
CA ARG A 125 12.04 -10.21 2.96
C ARG A 125 11.25 -8.92 2.76
N ILE A 126 10.05 -8.89 3.32
CA ILE A 126 9.11 -7.76 3.25
C ILE A 126 8.69 -7.38 4.66
N GLU A 127 8.43 -8.37 5.51
CA GLU A 127 8.33 -8.19 6.96
C GLU A 127 9.67 -7.65 7.48
N HIS A 128 9.56 -6.63 8.32
CA HIS A 128 10.67 -5.92 8.91
C HIS A 128 10.30 -5.52 10.34
N ASP A 129 11.31 -5.40 11.19
CA ASP A 129 11.15 -4.83 12.53
C ASP A 129 10.62 -3.40 12.47
N MET A 130 10.10 -2.90 13.59
CA MET A 130 9.53 -1.57 13.73
C MET A 130 8.23 -1.36 12.93
N SER A 131 7.43 -2.41 12.78
CA SER A 131 6.08 -2.26 12.25
C SER A 131 5.23 -1.38 13.17
N LEU A 132 4.42 -0.49 12.57
CA LEU A 132 3.49 0.35 13.32
C LEU A 132 2.25 -0.43 13.80
N ALA A 133 2.03 -1.63 13.28
CA ALA A 133 0.79 -2.39 13.49
C ALA A 133 1.00 -3.68 14.28
N HIS A 134 2.23 -4.19 14.42
CA HIS A 134 2.55 -5.41 15.15
C HIS A 134 3.90 -5.29 15.86
N ARG A 135 4.13 -6.10 16.90
CA ARG A 135 5.44 -6.14 17.56
C ARG A 135 6.49 -6.78 16.65
N ASN A 136 7.75 -6.48 16.91
CA ASN A 136 8.90 -7.13 16.29
C ASN A 136 8.84 -8.64 16.50
N MET A 137 9.42 -9.38 15.54
CA MET A 137 9.57 -10.81 15.66
C MET A 137 10.63 -11.11 16.71
N LEU A 138 10.34 -12.03 17.64
CA LEU A 138 11.40 -12.57 18.49
C LEU A 138 12.24 -13.54 17.66
N TRP A 139 13.54 -13.63 17.92
CA TRP A 139 14.45 -14.47 17.12
C TRP A 139 14.03 -15.95 17.04
N GLU A 140 13.24 -16.42 18.00
CA GLU A 140 12.74 -17.80 18.11
C GLU A 140 11.38 -18.01 17.42
N GLU A 141 10.70 -16.94 17.02
CA GLU A 141 9.40 -17.00 16.36
C GLU A 141 9.61 -17.12 14.84
N GLN A 142 8.88 -18.04 14.18
CA GLN A 142 8.95 -18.20 12.72
C GLN A 142 8.20 -17.08 11.98
N TYR A 143 7.24 -16.45 12.64
CA TYR A 143 6.36 -15.44 12.06
C TYR A 143 6.11 -14.34 13.09
N ALA A 144 5.98 -13.10 12.60
CA ALA A 144 5.60 -12.01 13.48
C ALA A 144 4.17 -12.27 13.99
N PRO A 145 3.89 -11.92 15.24
CA PRO A 145 2.59 -12.14 15.84
C PRO A 145 1.50 -11.40 15.05
N PHE A 146 0.45 -12.15 14.73
CA PHE A 146 -0.68 -11.64 13.97
C PHE A 146 -1.52 -10.62 14.74
N GLN A 147 -1.48 -10.67 16.09
CA GLN A 147 -2.22 -9.76 16.94
C GLN A 147 -1.66 -8.35 16.79
N ALA A 148 -2.46 -7.49 16.16
CA ALA A 148 -2.19 -6.07 16.17
C ALA A 148 -2.14 -5.60 17.62
N THR A 149 -0.97 -5.16 18.06
CA THR A 149 -0.87 -4.49 19.33
C THR A 149 -1.60 -3.16 19.18
N ARG A 150 -2.30 -2.71 20.23
CA ARG A 150 -2.74 -1.30 20.33
C ARG A 150 -1.54 -0.33 20.42
N GLY A 151 -0.34 -0.83 20.15
CA GLY A 151 0.95 -0.24 20.48
C GLY A 151 1.42 0.76 19.45
N GLN A 152 2.21 1.71 19.95
CA GLN A 152 2.95 2.79 19.29
C GLN A 152 2.15 3.73 18.38
N LEU A 153 1.39 3.22 17.40
CA LEU A 153 0.60 4.04 16.47
C LEU A 153 -0.53 4.80 17.18
N MET A 154 -1.20 4.15 18.12
CA MET A 154 -2.34 4.72 18.84
C MET A 154 -1.90 5.62 20.02
N GLN A 155 -0.61 5.76 20.28
CA GLN A 155 -0.11 6.59 21.39
C GLN A 155 -0.06 8.08 21.04
N ASP A 156 0.01 8.42 19.75
CA ASP A 156 -0.02 9.80 19.25
C ASP A 156 -1.41 10.30 18.89
N GLU A 157 -2.44 9.49 19.10
CA GLU A 157 -3.80 9.86 18.73
C GLU A 157 -4.24 11.09 19.53
N LYS A 158 -4.89 12.05 18.85
CA LYS A 158 -5.47 13.23 19.48
C LYS A 158 -6.91 13.38 19.03
N HIS A 159 -7.83 13.46 19.98
CA HIS A 159 -9.27 13.61 19.73
C HIS A 159 -9.86 12.54 18.79
N ASP A 160 -9.45 11.28 18.92
CA ASP A 160 -9.87 10.18 18.04
C ASP A 160 -9.55 10.39 16.55
N LEU A 161 -8.50 11.16 16.25
CA LEU A 161 -8.04 11.44 14.90
C LEU A 161 -6.57 11.07 14.73
N MET A 162 -6.24 10.53 13.55
CA MET A 162 -4.87 10.24 13.14
C MET A 162 -4.53 11.05 11.88
N ASN A 163 -3.42 11.78 11.92
CA ASN A 163 -2.89 12.52 10.77
C ASN A 163 -1.46 12.04 10.44
N ALA A 164 -0.89 12.58 9.36
CA ALA A 164 0.47 12.22 8.92
C ALA A 164 1.54 12.53 9.98
N GLU A 165 1.38 13.62 10.75
CA GLU A 165 2.31 13.98 11.83
C GLU A 165 2.30 12.93 12.94
N HIS A 166 1.13 12.45 13.35
CA HIS A 166 1.00 11.38 14.35
C HIS A 166 1.69 10.10 13.85
N VAL A 167 1.53 9.75 12.57
CA VAL A 167 2.19 8.56 12.00
C VAL A 167 3.70 8.73 11.95
N ALA A 168 4.19 9.91 11.61
CA ALA A 168 5.63 10.21 11.64
C ALA A 168 6.19 10.11 13.05
N LYS A 169 5.51 10.67 14.07
CA LYS A 169 5.92 10.54 15.49
C LYS A 169 5.95 9.09 15.94
N SER A 170 4.92 8.32 15.59
CA SER A 170 4.83 6.90 15.91
C SER A 170 5.97 6.12 15.27
N ARG A 171 6.36 6.47 14.03
CA ARG A 171 7.51 5.88 13.34
C ARG A 171 8.81 6.20 14.06
N VAL A 172 9.07 7.46 14.39
CA VAL A 172 10.30 7.85 15.11
C VAL A 172 10.42 7.11 16.46
N ARG A 173 9.31 6.96 17.20
CA ARG A 173 9.32 6.15 18.43
C ARG A 173 9.59 4.67 18.16
N ALA A 174 8.98 4.09 17.13
CA ALA A 174 9.24 2.71 16.75
C ALA A 174 10.72 2.49 16.41
N GLU A 175 11.32 3.43 15.67
CA GLU A 175 12.74 3.42 15.33
C GLU A 175 13.64 3.54 16.55
N ASN A 176 13.31 4.41 17.50
CA ASN A 176 14.10 4.59 18.71
C ASN A 176 13.98 3.43 19.72
N ALA A 177 12.88 2.65 19.65
CA ALA A 177 12.61 1.57 20.61
C ALA A 177 13.18 0.21 20.18
N SER A 178 13.67 0.09 18.94
CA SER A 178 14.13 -1.16 18.36
C SER A 178 15.65 -1.09 18.11
N PRO A 179 16.36 -2.24 18.04
CA PRO A 179 17.77 -2.26 17.69
C PRO A 179 18.05 -1.52 16.37
N THR A 180 19.29 -1.10 16.17
CA THR A 180 19.74 -0.45 14.93
C THR A 180 19.40 -1.34 13.73
N LEU A 181 18.46 -0.89 12.89
CA LEU A 181 18.18 -1.52 11.61
C LEU A 181 19.39 -1.40 10.69
N ASP A 182 19.55 -2.37 9.80
CA ASP A 182 20.35 -2.13 8.62
C ASP A 182 19.72 -1.05 7.73
N GLY A 183 20.52 -0.47 6.83
CA GLY A 183 20.04 0.61 5.95
C GLY A 183 18.86 0.21 5.06
N LEU A 184 18.76 -1.07 4.67
CA LEU A 184 17.70 -1.58 3.79
C LEU A 184 16.37 -1.70 4.55
N GLN A 185 16.39 -2.24 5.76
CA GLN A 185 15.24 -2.33 6.64
C GLN A 185 14.78 -0.93 7.06
N ALA A 186 15.70 0.00 7.32
CA ALA A 186 15.36 1.39 7.66
C ALA A 186 14.65 2.10 6.49
N GLU A 187 15.15 1.93 5.26
CA GLU A 187 14.49 2.46 4.06
C GLU A 187 13.11 1.83 3.83
N ALA A 188 12.99 0.51 3.97
CA ALA A 188 11.72 -0.19 3.85
C ALA A 188 10.70 0.31 4.89
N ALA A 189 11.11 0.47 6.15
CA ALA A 189 10.27 0.97 7.23
C ALA A 189 9.79 2.42 6.98
N ARG A 190 10.67 3.30 6.48
CA ARG A 190 10.33 4.69 6.16
C ARG A 190 9.46 4.83 4.91
N GLY A 191 9.56 3.87 3.98
CA GLY A 191 8.90 3.95 2.68
C GLY A 191 9.57 4.93 1.71
N ASP A 192 10.78 5.39 2.03
CA ASP A 192 11.56 6.32 1.23
C ASP A 192 12.34 5.57 0.14
N GLY A 193 11.81 5.61 -1.09
CA GLY A 193 12.34 4.88 -2.23
C GLY A 193 13.48 5.56 -2.99
N HIS A 194 14.30 6.39 -2.35
CA HIS A 194 15.25 7.25 -3.09
C HIS A 194 16.51 6.52 -3.58
N ARG A 195 16.84 5.32 -3.06
CA ARG A 195 18.07 4.57 -3.43
C ARG A 195 17.88 3.13 -3.90
N LEU A 196 16.66 2.59 -3.96
CA LEU A 196 16.37 1.22 -4.40
C LEU A 196 15.52 1.18 -5.67
N PRO A 197 15.44 0.04 -6.39
CA PRO A 197 14.47 -0.14 -7.47
C PRO A 197 13.08 0.25 -6.95
N ARG A 198 12.41 1.19 -7.64
CA ARG A 198 11.19 1.96 -7.27
C ARG A 198 9.97 1.16 -6.74
N ILE A 199 10.08 -0.15 -6.55
CA ILE A 199 8.99 -1.10 -6.37
C ILE A 199 8.81 -1.53 -4.90
N ARG A 200 9.73 -1.20 -3.98
CA ARG A 200 9.64 -1.56 -2.55
C ARG A 200 9.22 -0.40 -1.65
N ARG A 201 8.12 0.28 -1.96
CA ARG A 201 7.42 1.05 -0.92
C ARG A 201 6.85 0.05 0.09
N SER A 202 7.04 0.28 1.39
CA SER A 202 6.28 -0.44 2.40
C SER A 202 4.80 -0.35 2.03
N LEU A 203 4.14 -1.50 1.90
CA LEU A 203 2.72 -1.58 1.59
C LEU A 203 1.89 -0.82 2.63
N PHE A 204 2.41 -0.61 3.85
CA PHE A 204 1.82 0.29 4.83
C PHE A 204 1.85 1.75 4.37
N SER A 205 3.01 2.26 3.94
CA SER A 205 3.12 3.62 3.37
C SER A 205 2.23 3.78 2.14
N LEU A 206 2.25 2.80 1.22
CA LEU A 206 1.37 2.81 0.05
C LEU A 206 -0.10 2.88 0.44
N VAL A 207 -0.55 2.02 1.36
CA VAL A 207 -1.98 1.93 1.70
C VAL A 207 -2.42 3.09 2.61
N PHE A 208 -1.55 3.57 3.48
CA PHE A 208 -1.78 4.77 4.28
C PHE A 208 -1.88 6.01 3.40
N SER A 209 -0.97 6.18 2.42
CA SER A 209 -1.07 7.23 1.41
C SER A 209 -2.35 7.10 0.58
N LEU A 210 -2.76 5.87 0.21
CA LEU A 210 -4.00 5.62 -0.53
C LEU A 210 -5.26 5.99 0.28
N SER A 211 -5.25 5.80 1.60
CA SER A 211 -6.36 6.21 2.48
C SER A 211 -6.41 7.73 2.66
N HIS A 212 -5.26 8.39 2.85
CA HIS A 212 -5.18 9.83 3.10
C HIS A 212 -5.33 10.71 1.86
N HIS A 213 -5.07 10.18 0.66
CA HIS A 213 -5.14 10.98 -0.57
C HIS A 213 -6.57 11.42 -0.92
N ARG A 214 -7.61 10.85 -0.29
CA ARG A 214 -9.00 11.11 -0.68
C ARG A 214 -9.66 12.36 -0.10
N ARG A 215 -9.02 13.12 0.80
CA ARG A 215 -9.46 14.46 1.27
C ARG A 215 -8.44 14.92 2.32
N GLY A 216 -8.28 16.22 2.53
CA GLY A 216 -7.58 16.80 3.69
C GLY A 216 -8.27 16.51 5.03
N ASN A 217 -8.79 15.29 5.20
CA ASN A 217 -9.55 14.82 6.35
C ASN A 217 -8.65 13.91 7.20
N THR A 218 -8.67 14.20 8.48
CA THR A 218 -8.28 13.27 9.51
C THR A 218 -9.16 12.04 9.44
N ASP A 219 -8.56 10.86 9.31
CA ASP A 219 -9.30 9.61 9.35
C ASP A 219 -9.81 9.39 10.77
N PRO A 220 -11.10 9.08 10.95
CA PRO A 220 -11.60 8.66 12.25
C PRO A 220 -10.81 7.44 12.71
N LEU A 221 -10.16 7.57 13.86
CA LEU A 221 -9.27 6.55 14.43
C LEU A 221 -9.95 5.18 14.56
N HIS A 222 -11.26 5.15 14.78
CA HIS A 222 -12.03 3.91 14.86
C HIS A 222 -12.01 3.14 13.52
N HIS A 223 -11.94 3.81 12.37
CA HIS A 223 -11.77 3.16 11.07
C HIS A 223 -10.37 2.57 10.92
N LEU A 224 -9.33 3.33 11.29
CA LEU A 224 -7.95 2.84 11.27
C LEU A 224 -7.79 1.63 12.20
N ARG A 225 -8.40 1.69 13.39
CA ARG A 225 -8.43 0.60 14.36
C ARG A 225 -9.15 -0.63 13.82
N ALA A 226 -10.33 -0.47 13.24
CA ALA A 226 -11.05 -1.58 12.60
C ALA A 226 -10.25 -2.17 11.43
N TRP A 227 -9.57 -1.34 10.64
CA TRP A 227 -8.74 -1.79 9.54
C TRP A 227 -7.52 -2.60 10.00
N ILE A 228 -6.81 -2.12 11.03
CA ILE A 228 -5.65 -2.81 11.58
C ILE A 228 -6.04 -4.08 12.34
N GLN A 229 -7.01 -3.99 13.26
CA GLN A 229 -7.37 -5.06 14.19
C GLN A 229 -8.30 -6.10 13.56
N ASN A 230 -9.36 -5.63 12.89
CA ASN A 230 -10.38 -6.52 12.35
C ASN A 230 -10.10 -6.90 10.90
N ARG A 231 -9.11 -6.26 10.25
CA ARG A 231 -8.83 -6.43 8.81
C ARG A 231 -10.09 -6.20 7.97
N THR A 232 -10.92 -5.26 8.40
CA THR A 232 -12.16 -4.87 7.72
C THR A 232 -12.02 -3.46 7.18
N LEU A 233 -12.45 -3.24 5.95
CA LEU A 233 -12.62 -1.88 5.44
C LEU A 233 -13.79 -1.21 6.17
N PRO A 234 -13.72 0.10 6.45
CA PRO A 234 -14.81 0.82 7.11
C PRO A 234 -16.10 0.65 6.28
N GLY A 235 -17.15 0.13 6.93
CA GLY A 235 -18.46 -0.08 6.32
C GLY A 235 -19.17 1.26 6.22
N GLY A 236 -19.24 1.84 5.02
CA GLY A 236 -19.94 3.12 4.83
C GLY A 236 -19.57 3.90 3.58
N GLY A 237 -18.53 3.51 2.84
CA GLY A 237 -18.25 4.08 1.54
C GLY A 237 -19.26 3.61 0.49
N SER A 238 -20.45 4.22 0.43
CA SER A 238 -21.27 4.19 -0.78
C SER A 238 -20.39 4.57 -1.96
N ARG A 239 -20.53 3.87 -3.09
CA ARG A 239 -19.78 4.21 -4.30
C ARG A 239 -20.04 5.69 -4.61
N ALA A 240 -18.98 6.46 -4.85
CA ALA A 240 -19.09 7.82 -5.36
C ALA A 240 -19.81 7.73 -6.72
N GLY A 241 -21.13 7.96 -6.72
CA GLY A 241 -22.01 7.74 -7.87
C GLY A 241 -23.38 7.13 -7.55
N GLU A 242 -23.67 6.71 -6.31
CA GLU A 242 -24.99 6.13 -5.91
C GLU A 242 -25.91 7.08 -5.11
N LEU A 243 -25.67 8.39 -5.16
CA LEU A 243 -26.65 9.40 -4.76
C LEU A 243 -27.00 10.17 -6.03
N GLY A 244 -28.27 10.06 -6.45
CA GLY A 244 -28.78 10.50 -7.76
C GLY A 244 -28.71 11.99 -8.01
#